data_AF-A0A847E1F9-F1
#
_entry.id   AF-A0A847E1F9-F1
#
_cell.length_a   1.000
_cell.length_b   1.000
_cell.length_c   1.000
_cell.angle_alpha   90.00
_cell.angle_beta   90.00
_cell.angle_gamma   90.00
#
_symmetry.space_group_name_H-M   'P 1'
#
loop_
_entity.id
_entity.type
_entity.pdbx_description
1 polymer ?
#
loop_
_entity_poly.entity_id
_entity_poly.type
_entity_poly.pdbx_seq_one_letter_code
_entity_poly.pdbx_strand_id
1 'polypeptide(L)' 'MDARDNDRVTIVDIRMPFWSMVIFMVKAAIASIPAFVILSVIGSIVFALLGGLLGGLHAMI' A
#
# COMPACT_ATOMS: atom_id res chain seq x y z
N MET A 1 18.35 -33.39 11.32
CA MET A 1 17.34 -32.66 10.51
C MET A 1 17.28 -31.28 11.11
N ASP A 2 18.12 -30.37 10.61
CA ASP A 2 18.32 -29.08 11.25
C ASP A 2 17.27 -28.12 10.71
N ALA A 3 16.29 -27.83 11.56
CA ALA A 3 15.30 -26.79 11.35
C ALA A 3 16.06 -25.47 11.19
N ARG A 4 16.19 -24.98 9.96
CA ARG A 4 16.70 -23.64 9.70
C ARG A 4 15.68 -22.65 10.22
N ASP A 5 15.93 -22.21 11.44
CA ASP A 5 15.23 -21.12 12.07
C ASP A 5 15.21 -19.91 11.14
N ASN A 6 14.07 -19.26 11.12
CA ASN A 6 13.79 -18.09 10.32
C ASN A 6 14.69 -16.94 10.84
N ASP A 7 15.78 -16.61 10.14
CA ASP A 7 16.75 -15.56 10.53
C ASP A 7 16.13 -14.15 10.40
N ARG A 8 15.13 -13.85 11.23
CA ARG A 8 14.47 -12.55 11.32
C ARG A 8 15.35 -11.60 12.12
N VAL A 9 16.26 -10.92 11.42
CA VAL A 9 17.08 -9.86 12.02
C VAL A 9 16.24 -8.60 12.17
N THR A 10 16.02 -8.16 13.41
CA THR A 10 15.41 -6.86 13.71
C THR A 10 16.52 -5.86 14.02
N ILE A 11 16.66 -4.82 13.19
CA ILE A 11 17.59 -3.73 13.47
C ILE A 11 16.83 -2.62 14.18
N VAL A 12 17.20 -2.37 15.44
CA VAL A 12 16.72 -1.25 16.25
C VAL A 12 17.85 -0.22 16.41
N ASP A 13 17.50 1.01 16.78
CA ASP A 13 18.46 2.09 17.06
C ASP A 13 19.36 2.53 15.89
N ILE A 14 18.78 2.66 14.69
CA ILE A 14 19.45 3.31 13.58
C ILE A 14 19.59 4.81 13.89
N ARG A 15 20.82 5.31 14.02
CA ARG A 15 21.09 6.74 14.18
C ARG A 15 20.78 7.50 12.89
N MET A 16 19.56 8.01 12.79
CA MET A 16 19.12 8.87 11.68
C MET A 16 19.12 10.33 12.14
N PRO A 17 20.02 11.20 11.62
CA PRO A 17 19.98 12.61 11.96
C PRO A 17 18.68 13.23 11.46
N PHE A 18 18.21 14.28 12.14
CA PHE A 18 16.90 14.91 11.90
C PHE A 18 16.63 15.20 10.40
N TRP A 19 17.60 15.78 9.70
CA TRP A 19 17.45 16.10 8.27
C TRP A 19 17.29 14.88 7.37
N SER A 20 17.97 13.76 7.66
CA SER A 20 17.80 12.53 6.88
C SER A 20 16.40 11.94 7.07
N MET A 21 15.85 12.03 8.29
CA MET A 21 14.48 11.60 8.58
C MET A 21 13.45 12.47 7.83
N VAL A 22 13.66 13.80 7.80
CA VAL A 22 12.79 14.73 7.06
C VAL A 22 12.81 14.43 5.56
N ILE A 23 14.01 14.29 4.97
CA ILE A 23 14.15 13.99 3.53
C ILE A 23 13.47 12.65 3.20
N PHE A 24 13.63 11.63 4.05
CA PHE A 24 12.95 10.35 3.88
C PHE A 24 11.42 10.53 3.86
N MET A 25 10.88 11.24 4.84
CA MET A 25 9.44 11.45 4.96
C MET A 25 8.86 12.24 3.78
N VAL A 26 9.59 13.26 3.30
CA VAL A 26 9.23 14.04 2.10
C VAL A 26 9.26 13.16 0.85
N LYS A 27 10.29 12.33 0.68
CA LYS A 27 10.38 11.40 -0.46
C LYS A 27 9.24 10.38 -0.44
N ALA A 28 8.89 9.85 0.74
CA ALA A 28 7.76 8.93 0.90
C ALA A 28 6.43 9.62 0.54
N ALA A 29 6.22 10.86 0.99
CA ALA A 29 5.03 11.63 0.65
C ALA A 29 4.92 11.88 -0.87
N ILE A 30 6.01 12.31 -1.52
CA ILE A 30 5.99 12.55 -2.98
C ILE A 30 5.78 11.24 -3.75
N ALA A 31 6.41 10.14 -3.32
CA ALA A 31 6.24 8.82 -3.93
C ALA A 31 4.82 8.27 -3.79
N SER A 32 4.04 8.73 -2.80
CA SER A 32 2.64 8.35 -2.66
C SER A 32 1.76 8.87 -3.80
N ILE A 33 2.15 9.95 -4.50
CA ILE A 33 1.35 10.54 -5.59
C ILE A 33 1.24 9.56 -6.78
N PRO A 34 2.34 9.01 -7.34
CA PRO A 34 2.25 7.94 -8.32
C PRO A 34 1.50 6.71 -7.82
N ALA A 35 1.69 6.32 -6.56
CA ALA A 35 1.00 5.17 -5.98
C ALA A 35 -0.53 5.39 -5.92
N PHE A 36 -0.97 6.61 -5.61
CA PHE A 36 -2.37 6.98 -5.60
C PHE A 36 -3.02 6.88 -6.98
N VAL A 37 -2.31 7.27 -8.05
CA VAL A 37 -2.83 7.14 -9.42
C VAL A 37 -3.11 5.67 -9.74
N ILE A 38 -2.18 4.77 -9.42
CA ILE A 38 -2.35 3.33 -9.64
C ILE A 38 -3.51 2.81 -8.77
N LEU A 39 -3.57 3.22 -7.51
CA LEU A 39 -4.64 2.82 -6.58
C LEU A 39 -6.01 3.30 -7.06
N SER A 40 -6.12 4.51 -7.61
CA SER A 40 -7.37 5.04 -8.17
C SER A 40 -7.85 4.22 -9.36
N VAL A 41 -6.95 3.80 -10.25
CA VAL A 41 -7.31 2.94 -11.39
C VAL A 41 -7.82 1.58 -10.89
N ILE A 42 -7.06 0.92 -10.01
CA ILE A 42 -7.47 -0.38 -9.44
C ILE A 42 -8.79 -0.24 -8.69
N GLY A 43 -8.92 0.79 -7.85
CA GLY A 43 -10.13 1.08 -7.10
C GLY A 43 -11.34 1.30 -8.02
N SER A 44 -11.18 2.05 -9.11
CA SER A 44 -12.26 2.28 -10.08
C SER A 44 -12.76 0.98 -10.71
N ILE A 45 -11.86 0.05 -11.02
CA ILE A 45 -12.22 -1.27 -11.57
C ILE A 45 -13.00 -2.07 -10.53
N VAL A 46 -12.50 -2.13 -9.28
CA VAL A 46 -13.18 -2.84 -8.19
C VAL A 46 -14.59 -2.26 -7.96
N PHE A 47 -14.72 -0.93 -7.88
CA PHE A 47 -16.01 -0.29 -7.69
C PHE A 47 -16.94 -0.43 -8.89
N ALA A 48 -16.42 -0.45 -10.12
CA ALA A 48 -17.23 -0.71 -11.32
C ALA A 48 -17.79 -2.15 -11.31
N LEU A 49 -16.99 -3.14 -10.92
CA LEU A 49 -17.44 -4.52 -10.80
C LEU A 49 -18.49 -4.67 -9.69
N LEU A 50 -18.22 -4.12 -8.51
CA LEU A 50 -19.15 -4.16 -7.38
C LEU A 50 -20.45 -3.41 -7.71
N GLY A 51 -20.35 -2.21 -8.29
CA GLY A 51 -21.50 -1.41 -8.70
C GLY A 51 -22.32 -2.07 -9.80
N GLY A 52 -21.68 -2.72 -10.77
CA GLY A 52 -22.35 -3.49 -11.82
C GLY A 52 -23.08 -4.71 -11.27
N LEU A 53 -22.46 -5.47 -10.37
CA LEU A 53 -23.09 -6.64 -9.73
C LEU A 53 -24.25 -6.25 -8.82
N LEU A 54 -24.03 -5.27 -7.93
CA LEU A 54 -25.05 -4.81 -6.98
C LEU A 54 -26.17 -4.05 -7.68
N GLY A 55 -25.85 -3.19 -8.65
CA GLY A 55 -26.82 -2.47 -9.46
C GLY A 55 -27.62 -3.38 -10.39
N GLY A 56 -26.98 -4.39 -10.98
CA GLY A 56 -27.64 -5.41 -11.78
C GLY A 56 -28.59 -6.28 -10.96
N LEU A 57 -28.18 -6.68 -9.75
CA LEU A 57 -29.05 -7.39 -8.81
C LEU A 57 -30.25 -6.52 -8.38
N HIS A 58 -30.03 -5.24 -8.07
CA HIS A 58 -31.12 -4.31 -7.71
C HIS A 58 -32.09 -4.07 -8.87
N ALA A 59 -31.62 -4.09 -10.12
CA ALA A 59 -32.49 -3.96 -11.29
C ALA A 59 -33.36 -5.20 -11.58
N MET A 60 -33.04 -6.35 -10.97
CA MET A 60 -33.73 -7.63 -11.18
C MET A 60 -34.78 -7.98 -10.12
N ILE A 61 -34.88 -7.21 -9.03
CA ILE A 61 -35.83 -7.41 -7.91
C ILE A 61 -36.86 -6.29 -7.95
#